data_AF-A0AAW0L6L3-F1
#
_entry.id   AF-A0AAW0L6L3-F1
#
_cell.length_a   1.000
_cell.length_b   1.000
_cell.length_c   1.000
_cell.angle_alpha   90.00
_cell.angle_beta   90.00
_cell.angle_gamma   90.00
#
_symmetry.space_group_name_H-M   'P 1'
#
loop_
_entity.id
_entity.type
_entity.pdbx_description
1 polymer ?
#
loop_
_entity_poly.entity_id
_entity_poly.type
_entity_poly.pdbx_seq_one_letter_code
_entity_poly.pdbx_strand_id
1 'polypeptide(L)'
;MIGARPWVALYNIPILSTNFSMARRIARMVSARGGGLPTMQTLGLVHGEDSTEIACMLLEPNQIGADRVQNQVEMLAAEEGVEVD
;
A
#
# COMPACT_ATOMS: atom_id res chain seq x y z
N MET A 1 9.73 21.31 0.27
CA MET A 1 8.75 21.94 1.18
C MET A 1 9.14 21.56 2.60
N ILE A 2 9.11 22.50 3.56
CA ILE A 2 9.43 22.25 4.97
C ILE A 2 8.13 22.37 5.77
N GLY A 3 7.88 21.43 6.68
CA GLY A 3 6.69 21.42 7.53
C GLY A 3 6.83 20.43 8.68
N ALA A 4 5.83 20.39 9.56
CA ALA A 4 5.74 19.47 10.69
C ALA A 4 4.46 18.65 10.59
N ARG A 5 4.49 17.41 11.08
CA ARG A 5 3.35 16.52 11.15
C ARG A 5 3.51 15.50 12.30
N PRO A 6 2.42 14.88 12.76
CA PRO A 6 2.50 13.74 13.67
C PRO A 6 3.28 12.56 13.06
N TRP A 7 3.61 11.58 13.91
CA TRP A 7 4.31 10.36 13.52
C TRP A 7 3.61 9.62 12.38
N VAL A 8 4.40 9.00 11.52
CA VAL A 8 3.97 8.30 10.31
C VAL A 8 4.54 6.91 10.36
N ALA A 9 3.70 5.88 10.19
CA ALA A 9 4.21 4.55 9.95
C ALA A 9 4.48 4.37 8.45
N LEU A 10 5.72 4.02 8.13
CA LEU A 10 6.20 3.76 6.78
C LEU A 10 6.64 2.30 6.70
N TYR A 11 6.06 1.56 5.78
CA TYR A 11 6.42 0.17 5.51
C TYR A 11 5.99 -0.17 4.08
N ASN A 12 6.49 -1.27 3.56
CA ASN A 12 6.12 -1.76 2.24
C ASN A 12 5.46 -3.13 2.38
N ILE A 13 4.50 -3.41 1.50
CA ILE A 13 3.90 -4.73 1.37
C ILE A 13 4.34 -5.30 0.02
N PRO A 14 5.22 -6.32 -0.02
CA PRO A 14 5.68 -6.93 -1.25
C PRO A 14 4.55 -7.71 -1.94
N ILE A 15 4.52 -7.66 -3.27
CA ILE A 15 3.61 -8.41 -4.12
C ILE A 15 4.45 -9.25 -5.07
N LEU A 16 4.20 -10.56 -5.09
CA LEU A 16 4.89 -11.54 -5.94
C LEU A 16 4.40 -11.44 -7.39
N SER A 17 4.68 -10.31 -8.04
CA SER A 17 4.32 -10.01 -9.41
C SER A 17 5.18 -8.89 -9.99
N THR A 18 5.56 -9.01 -11.26
CA THR A 18 6.20 -7.94 -12.04
C THR A 18 5.20 -6.95 -12.64
N ASN A 19 3.89 -7.16 -12.43
CA ASN A 19 2.85 -6.32 -13.00
C ASN A 19 2.72 -4.98 -12.26
N PHE A 20 3.57 -4.03 -12.63
CA PHE A 20 3.56 -2.68 -12.06
C PHE A 20 2.21 -1.95 -12.22
N SER A 21 1.50 -2.17 -13.33
CA SER A 21 0.20 -1.54 -13.56
C SER A 21 -0.84 -2.02 -12.54
N MET A 22 -0.81 -3.31 -12.19
CA MET A 22 -1.63 -3.90 -11.14
C MET A 22 -1.24 -3.35 -9.77
N ALA A 23 0.04 -3.34 -9.40
CA ALA A 23 0.50 -2.76 -8.14
C ALA A 23 0.05 -1.29 -7.98
N ARG A 24 0.09 -0.51 -9.06
CA ARG A 24 -0.41 0.88 -9.06
C ARG A 24 -1.93 0.97 -8.88
N ARG A 25 -2.71 0.02 -9.43
CA ARG A 25 -4.16 -0.07 -9.19
C ARG A 25 -4.45 -0.40 -7.73
N ILE A 26 -3.82 -1.43 -7.19
CA ILE A 26 -3.95 -1.83 -5.77
C ILE A 26 -3.59 -0.65 -4.87
N ALA A 27 -2.44 -0.01 -5.08
CA ALA A 27 -2.03 1.16 -4.32
C ALA A 27 -3.12 2.24 -4.34
N ARG A 28 -3.64 2.59 -5.52
CA ARG A 28 -4.72 3.59 -5.63
C ARG A 28 -5.95 3.17 -4.83
N MET A 29 -6.40 1.92 -4.93
CA MET A 29 -7.58 1.42 -4.22
C MET A 29 -7.40 1.40 -2.70
N VAL A 30 -6.18 1.20 -2.21
CA VAL A 30 -5.86 1.25 -0.77
C VAL A 30 -5.78 2.69 -0.25
N SER A 31 -5.35 3.64 -1.08
CA SER A 31 -5.16 5.03 -0.69
C SER A 31 -6.48 5.73 -0.35
N ALA A 32 -6.44 6.65 0.62
CA ALA A 32 -7.57 7.53 0.92
C ALA A 32 -8.03 8.32 -0.32
N ARG A 33 -7.07 8.78 -1.13
CA ARG A 33 -7.34 9.53 -2.37
C ARG A 33 -8.13 8.70 -3.39
N GLY A 34 -7.94 7.39 -3.42
CA GLY A 34 -8.66 6.49 -4.32
C GLY A 34 -9.94 5.90 -3.72
N GLY A 35 -10.35 6.34 -2.52
CA GLY A 35 -11.55 5.85 -1.84
C GLY A 35 -11.31 4.67 -0.90
N GLY A 36 -10.05 4.32 -0.64
CA GLY A 36 -9.65 3.24 0.26
C GLY A 36 -9.66 3.65 1.74
N LEU A 37 -8.61 3.24 2.46
CA LEU A 37 -8.50 3.47 3.89
C LEU A 37 -8.27 4.96 4.20
N PRO A 38 -8.95 5.53 5.21
CA PRO A 38 -8.74 6.92 5.60
C PRO A 38 -7.31 7.12 6.14
N THR A 39 -6.79 8.33 5.99
CA THR A 39 -5.42 8.69 6.45
C THR A 39 -4.31 7.83 5.82
N MET A 40 -4.61 7.13 4.72
CA MET A 40 -3.65 6.27 4.02
C MET A 40 -3.16 6.91 2.74
N GLN A 41 -1.85 6.95 2.57
CA GLN A 41 -1.19 7.25 1.29
C GLN A 41 -0.40 6.04 0.85
N THR A 42 -0.45 5.74 -0.44
CA THR A 42 0.24 4.57 -1.00
C THR A 42 0.82 4.88 -2.37
N LEU A 43 1.85 4.12 -2.74
CA LEU A 43 2.43 4.11 -4.07
C LEU A 43 2.70 2.65 -4.46
N GLY A 44 2.41 2.30 -5.72
CA GLY A 44 2.92 1.05 -6.29
C GLY A 44 4.32 1.30 -6.83
N LEU A 45 5.27 0.43 -6.51
CA LEU A 45 6.67 0.51 -6.91
C LEU A 45 7.13 -0.83 -7.52
N VAL A 46 8.17 -0.77 -8.34
CA VAL A 46 8.92 -1.97 -8.76
C VAL A 46 9.95 -2.27 -7.69
N HIS A 47 10.07 -3.53 -7.29
CA HIS A 47 11.01 -4.00 -6.27
C HIS A 47 11.85 -5.16 -6.83
N GLY A 48 13.15 -4.91 -7.04
CA GLY A 48 14.04 -5.90 -7.66
C GLY A 48 13.65 -6.24 -9.10
N GLU A 49 14.04 -7.44 -9.56
CA GLU A 49 13.79 -7.90 -10.94
C GLU A 49 12.38 -8.51 -11.09
N ASP A 50 11.87 -9.17 -10.05
CA ASP A 50 10.70 -10.06 -10.17
C ASP A 50 9.49 -9.67 -9.31
N SER A 51 9.56 -8.57 -8.55
CA SER A 51 8.47 -8.19 -7.65
C SER A 51 8.07 -6.72 -7.75
N THR A 52 6.89 -6.45 -7.22
CA THR A 52 6.39 -5.09 -7.00
C THR A 52 6.07 -4.93 -5.53
N GLU A 53 5.88 -3.71 -5.08
CA GLU A 53 5.54 -3.46 -3.68
C GLU A 53 4.53 -2.31 -3.60
N ILE A 54 3.72 -2.34 -2.54
CA ILE A 54 2.90 -1.22 -2.14
C ILE A 54 3.63 -0.49 -1.02
N ALA A 55 4.21 0.66 -1.32
CA ALA A 55 4.74 1.55 -0.30
C ALA A 55 3.58 2.19 0.46
N CYS A 56 3.56 2.00 1.77
CA CYS A 56 2.47 2.35 2.67
C CYS A 56 2.90 3.50 3.59
N MET A 57 2.20 4.62 3.50
CA MET A 57 2.34 5.79 4.36
C MET A 57 1.06 5.95 5.18
N LEU A 58 1.06 5.38 6.37
CA LEU A 58 -0.05 5.46 7.31
C LEU A 58 0.09 6.74 8.14
N LEU A 59 -0.74 7.72 7.82
CA LEU A 59 -0.59 9.09 8.32
C LEU A 59 -1.03 9.25 9.76
N GLU A 60 -1.93 8.40 10.23
CA GLU A 60 -2.47 8.39 11.59
C GLU A 60 -2.50 6.96 12.14
N PRO A 61 -1.35 6.39 12.55
CA PRO A 61 -1.25 4.98 12.94
C PRO A 61 -2.02 4.62 14.23
N ASN A 62 -2.53 5.61 14.95
CA ASN A 62 -3.41 5.41 16.10
C ASN A 62 -4.90 5.28 15.70
N GLN A 63 -5.27 5.64 14.46
CA GLN A 63 -6.65 5.48 13.96
C GLN A 63 -6.85 4.15 13.23
N ILE A 64 -5.84 3.74 12.46
CA ILE A 64 -5.85 2.50 11.68
C ILE A 64 -4.55 1.76 11.96
N GLY A 65 -4.65 0.47 12.30
CA GLY A 65 -3.49 -0.40 12.45
C GLY A 65 -2.95 -0.89 11.10
N ALA A 66 -1.68 -1.27 11.08
CA ALA A 66 -1.02 -1.82 9.90
C ALA A 66 -1.65 -3.15 9.43
N ASP A 67 -2.23 -3.92 10.36
CA ASP A 67 -3.00 -5.14 10.09
C ASP A 67 -4.16 -4.90 9.14
N ARG A 68 -4.89 -3.79 9.30
CA ARG A 68 -6.01 -3.45 8.42
C ARG A 68 -5.55 -3.07 7.02
N VAL A 69 -4.40 -2.41 6.91
CA VAL A 69 -3.79 -2.07 5.61
C VAL A 69 -3.30 -3.34 4.91
N GLN A 70 -2.62 -4.23 5.65
CA GLN A 70 -2.16 -5.54 5.18
C GLN A 70 -3.32 -6.35 4.60
N ASN A 71 -4.39 -6.56 5.40
CA ASN A 71 -5.58 -7.32 4.97
C ASN A 71 -6.24 -6.71 3.72
N GLN A 72 -6.27 -5.38 3.60
CA GLN A 72 -6.84 -4.72 2.44
C GLN A 72 -5.99 -4.93 1.18
N VAL A 73 -4.66 -4.93 1.29
CA VAL A 73 -3.77 -5.24 0.19
C VAL A 73 -3.88 -6.71 -0.22
N GLU A 74 -3.88 -7.63 0.74
CA GLU A 74 -4.05 -9.07 0.49
C GLU A 74 -5.37 -9.38 -0.23
N MET A 75 -6.48 -8.77 0.20
CA MET A 75 -7.78 -8.92 -0.47
C MET A 75 -7.70 -8.48 -1.95
N LEU A 76 -7.17 -7.29 -2.22
CA LEU A 76 -7.08 -6.75 -3.58
C LEU A 76 -6.06 -7.52 -4.45
N ALA A 77 -4.98 -8.00 -3.84
CA ALA A 77 -4.01 -8.87 -4.49
C ALA A 77 -4.65 -10.20 -4.91
N ALA A 78 -5.45 -10.81 -4.02
CA ALA A 78 -6.19 -12.04 -4.31
C ALA A 78 -7.22 -11.84 -5.45
N GLU A 79 -7.90 -10.69 -5.51
CA GLU A 79 -8.81 -10.35 -6.62
C GLU A 79 -8.09 -10.24 -7.98
N GLU A 80 -6.81 -9.84 -7.97
CA GLU A 80 -5.96 -9.78 -9.17
C GLU A 80 -5.20 -11.11 -9.40
N GLY A 81 -5.39 -12.12 -8.55
CA GLY A 81 -4.79 -13.45 -8.67
C GLY A 81 -3.30 -13.51 -8.34
N VAL A 82 -2.81 -12.61 -7.47
CA VAL A 82 -1.41 -12.55 -7.04
C VAL A 82 -1.26 -12.70 -5.53
N GLU A 83 -0.10 -13.16 -5.09
CA GLU A 83 0.22 -13.35 -3.68
C GLU A 83 1.01 -12.17 -3.11
N VAL A 84 0.85 -11.98 -1.80
CA VAL A 84 1.64 -11.08 -0.95
C VAL A 84 2.62 -11.95 -0.18
N ASP A 85 3.87 -11.50 -0.04
CA ASP A 85 4.95 -12.19 0.71
C ASP A 85 4.98 -11.76 2.19
#